data_AF-A0A7V7B276-F1
#
_entry.id   AF-A0A7V7B276-F1
#
_cell.length_a   1.000
_cell.length_b   1.000
_cell.length_c   1.000
_cell.angle_alpha   90.00
_cell.angle_beta   90.00
_cell.angle_gamma   90.00
#
_symmetry.space_group_name_H-M   'P 1'
#
loop_
_entity.id
_entity.type
_entity.pdbx_description
1 polymer ?
#
loop_
_entity_poly.entity_id
_entity_poly.type
_entity_poly.pdbx_seq_one_letter_code
_entity_poly.pdbx_strand_id
1 'polypeptide(L)' 'MKRASYSKEFKLQVVKEAIETGNKSLIARKYVLSVGLVHRWVVEYEAGRLCSAEKAAKPNVKIP' A
#
# COMPACT_ATOMS: atom_id res chain seq x y z
N MET A 1 9.73 -11.86 19.65
CA MET A 1 9.78 -11.02 18.42
C MET A 1 8.58 -10.09 18.39
N LYS A 2 8.79 -8.78 18.32
CA LYS A 2 7.71 -7.79 18.20
C LYS A 2 7.23 -7.81 16.75
N ARG A 3 5.99 -8.24 16.49
CA ARG A 3 5.41 -8.21 15.13
C ARG A 3 5.46 -6.75 14.66
N ALA A 4 6.31 -6.44 13.69
CA ALA A 4 6.29 -5.15 13.00
C ALA A 4 4.98 -5.07 12.22
N SER A 5 3.95 -4.52 12.87
CA SER A 5 2.66 -4.31 12.25
C SER A 5 2.71 -2.95 11.58
N TYR A 6 2.72 -2.94 10.25
CA TYR A 6 2.55 -1.72 9.49
C TYR A 6 1.15 -1.16 9.72
N SER A 7 1.05 0.13 10.01
CA SER A 7 -0.22 0.84 10.12
C SER A 7 -1.02 0.70 8.83
N LYS A 8 -2.35 0.63 8.95
CA LYS A 8 -3.27 0.47 7.80
C LYS A 8 -3.07 1.58 6.77
N GLU A 9 -2.91 2.82 7.24
CA GLU A 9 -2.68 4.00 6.41
C GLU A 9 -1.45 3.86 5.52
N PHE A 10 -0.35 3.35 6.09
CA PHE A 10 0.89 3.10 5.37
C PHE A 10 0.70 2.03 4.28
N LYS A 11 0.00 0.93 4.60
CA LYS A 11 -0.31 -0.11 3.60
C LYS A 11 -1.13 0.45 2.43
N LEU A 12 -2.12 1.30 2.73
CA LEU A 12 -2.96 1.93 1.71
C LEU A 12 -2.16 2.89 0.82
N GLN A 13 -1.26 3.69 1.40
CA GLN A 13 -0.40 4.59 0.64
C GLN A 13 0.49 3.81 -0.34
N VAL A 14 1.19 2.78 0.16
CA VAL A 14 2.06 1.91 -0.64
C VAL A 14 1.30 1.23 -1.77
N VAL A 15 0.09 0.71 -1.50
CA VAL A 15 -0.74 0.07 -2.52
C VAL A 15 -1.21 1.07 -3.58
N LYS A 16 -1.67 2.26 -3.18
CA LYS A 16 -2.11 3.30 -4.11
C LYS A 16 -0.98 3.73 -5.04
N GLU A 17 0.20 4.04 -4.50
CA GLU A 17 1.36 4.38 -5.32
C GLU A 17 1.80 3.23 -6.23
N ALA A 18 1.72 1.98 -5.76
CA ALA A 18 2.08 0.81 -6.56
C ALA A 18 1.13 0.58 -7.74
N ILE A 19 -0.17 0.87 -7.56
CA ILE A 19 -1.18 0.81 -8.61
C ILE A 19 -1.01 1.99 -9.57
N GLU A 20 -0.85 3.20 -9.06
CA GLU A 20 -0.71 4.43 -9.86
C GLU A 20 0.57 4.46 -10.71
N THR A 21 1.70 4.02 -10.13
CA THR A 21 2.97 3.90 -10.85
C THR A 21 2.99 2.68 -11.79
N GLY A 22 2.11 1.70 -11.57
CA GLY A 22 2.16 0.40 -12.26
C GLY A 22 3.41 -0.44 -11.95
N ASN A 23 4.29 0.02 -11.05
CA ASN A 23 5.57 -0.64 -10.76
C ASN A 23 5.73 -0.96 -9.27
N LYS A 24 5.28 -2.16 -8.90
CA LYS A 24 5.32 -2.70 -7.52
C LYS A 24 6.74 -2.82 -6.99
N SER A 25 7.71 -3.12 -7.86
CA SER A 25 9.12 -3.29 -7.50
C SER A 25 9.79 -1.96 -7.14
N LEU A 26 9.45 -0.89 -7.86
CA LEU A 26 9.96 0.46 -7.58
C LEU A 26 9.46 0.95 -6.22
N ILE A 27 8.16 0.81 -5.96
CA ILE A 27 7.56 1.21 -4.68
C ILE A 27 8.10 0.36 -3.52
N ALA A 28 8.27 -0.95 -3.72
CA ALA A 28 8.91 -1.82 -2.73
C ALA A 28 10.31 -1.31 -2.35
N ARG A 29 11.15 -0.93 -3.33
CA ARG A 29 12.48 -0.35 -3.03
C ARG A 29 12.38 1.00 -2.33
N LYS A 30 11.48 1.89 -2.77
CA LYS A 30 11.26 3.23 -2.18
C LYS A 30 10.95 3.16 -0.68
N TYR A 31 10.13 2.19 -0.29
CA TYR A 31 9.71 2.00 1.10
C TYR A 31 10.51 0.93 1.86
N VAL A 32 11.58 0.39 1.25
CA VAL A 32 12.39 -0.70 1.81
C VAL A 32 11.52 -1.90 2.23
N LEU A 33 10.54 -2.22 1.38
CA LEU A 33 9.62 -3.35 1.52
C LEU A 33 10.01 -4.46 0.56
N SER A 34 9.54 -5.67 0.86
CA SER A 34 9.62 -6.79 -0.08
C SER A 34 8.56 -6.64 -1.18
N VAL A 35 8.93 -6.92 -2.43
CA VAL A 35 7.99 -6.89 -3.57
C VAL A 35 6.79 -7.81 -3.32
N GLY A 36 7.01 -8.99 -2.74
CA GLY A 36 5.94 -9.92 -2.36
C GLY A 36 4.98 -9.35 -1.31
N LEU A 37 5.47 -8.49 -0.41
CA LEU A 37 4.63 -7.83 0.60
C LEU A 37 3.73 -6.77 -0.05
N VAL A 38 4.29 -5.95 -0.95
CA VAL A 38 3.53 -4.96 -1.73
C VAL A 38 2.50 -5.67 -2.61
N HIS A 39 2.90 -6.75 -3.29
CA HIS A 39 1.99 -7.55 -4.10
C HIS A 39 0.82 -8.09 -3.29
N ARG A 40 1.10 -8.66 -2.11
CA ARG A 40 0.06 -9.14 -1.20
C ARG A 40 -0.89 -8.03 -0.76
N TRP A 41 -0.37 -6.85 -0.42
CA TRP A 41 -1.24 -5.73 -0.04
C TRP A 41 -2.10 -5.24 -1.20
N VAL A 42 -1.58 -5.22 -2.44
CA VAL A 42 -2.36 -4.87 -3.62
C VAL A 42 -3.50 -5.88 -3.82
N VAL A 43 -3.22 -7.19 -3.77
CA VAL A 43 -4.24 -8.24 -3.90
C VAL A 43 -5.30 -8.13 -2.79
N GLU A 44 -4.89 -7.90 -1.54
CA GLU A 44 -5.83 -7.72 -0.42
C GLU A 44 -6.65 -6.44 -0.56
N TYR A 45 -6.11 -5.38 -1.17
CA TYR A 45 -6.83 -4.15 -1.46
C TYR A 45 -7.86 -4.33 -2.56
N GLU A 46 -7.50 -4.99 -3.65
CA GLU A 46 -8.43 -5.33 -4.75
C GLU A 46 -9.52 -6.30 -4.29
N ALA A 47 -9.20 -7.22 -3.38
CA ALA A 47 -10.17 -8.11 -2.74
C ALA A 47 -11.03 -7.42 -1.66
N GLY A 48 -10.85 -6.12 -1.40
CA GLY A 48 -11.58 -5.37 -0.37
C GLY A 48 -11.22 -5.73 1.08
N ARG A 49 -10.23 -6.61 1.29
CA ARG A 49 -9.79 -7.11 2.61
C ARG A 49 -8.80 -6.20 3.32
N LEU A 50 -8.15 -5.29 2.59
CA LEU A 50 -7.24 -4.30 3.20
C LEU A 50 -7.99 -3.20 3.99
N CYS A 51 -9.33 -3.19 3.98
CA CYS A 51 -10.15 -2.20 4.66
C CYS A 51 -11.07 -2.81 5.73
N SER A 52 -10.74 -2.56 7.00
CA SER A 52 -11.71 -2.58 8.09
C SER A 52 -11.26 -1.54 9.11
N ALA A 53 -11.56 -0.28 8.80
CA ALA A 53 -11.92 0.80 9.72
C ALA A 53 -11.96 2.10 8.90
N GLU A 54 -13.18 2.45 8.50
CA GLU A 54 -13.73 3.79 8.38
C GLU A 54 -13.14 4.79 7.36
N LYS A 55 -13.94 4.98 6.31
CA LYS A 55 -14.33 6.26 5.69
C LYS A 55 -13.20 7.23 5.30
N ALA A 56 -13.11 7.39 3.97
CA ALA A 56 -12.96 8.68 3.29
C ALA A 56 -11.77 9.58 3.64
N ALA A 57 -10.69 9.44 2.87
CA ALA A 57 -10.09 10.57 2.16
C ALA A 57 -9.23 10.02 1.03
N LYS A 58 -9.55 10.38 -0.22
CA LYS A 58 -8.61 10.20 -1.33
C LYS A 58 -7.50 11.23 -1.09
N PRO A 59 -6.23 10.85 -0.85
CA PRO A 59 -5.16 11.82 -0.95
C PRO A 59 -5.06 12.17 -2.43
N ASN A 60 -5.47 13.38 -2.77
CA ASN A 60 -5.23 14.01 -4.06
C ASN A 60 -3.71 14.21 -4.16
N VAL A 61 -2.99 13.19 -4.64
CA VAL A 61 -1.57 13.31 -4.94
C VAL A 61 -1.46 13.99 -6.30
N LYS A 62 -1.16 15.28 -6.27
CA LYS A 62 -0.76 16.05 -7.45
C LYS A 62 0.73 15.76 -7.61
N ILE A 63 1.08 14.94 -8.59
CA ILE A 63 2.47 14.74 -8.99
C ILE A 63 2.88 15.99 -9.81
N PRO A 64 3.94 16.73 -9.43
CA PRO A 64 4.43 17.88 -10.19
C PRO A 64 5.01 17.48 -11.56
#